data_AF-A0A643BYF1-F1
#
_entry.id   AF-A0A643BYF1-F1
#
_cell.length_a   1.000
_cell.length_b   1.000
_cell.length_c   1.000
_cell.angle_alpha   90.00
_cell.angle_beta   90.00
_cell.angle_gamma   90.00
#
_symmetry.space_group_name_H-M   'P 1'
#
loop_
_entity.id
_entity.type
_entity.pdbx_description
1 polymer ?
#
loop_
_entity_poly.entity_id
_entity_poly.type
_entity_poly.pdbx_seq_one_letter_code
_entity_poly.pdbx_strand_id
1 'polypeptide(L)'
;MEGAEEKKKKVPAMPDTLKEKRKNFAELKIKHLRKKFAQKMLRKARRKLIYEKAKHCHKGYRQMYRIQIRMARMARKAGNFNVPVEPKLAFVTRILGINGV
;
A
#
# COMPACT_ATOMS: atom_id res chain seq x y z
N MET A 1 19.76 78.12 -5.06
CA MET A 1 19.81 76.98 -6.00
C MET A 1 19.19 75.78 -5.31
N GLU A 2 17.93 75.51 -5.62
CA GLU A 2 17.18 74.33 -5.14
C GLU A 2 17.75 73.05 -5.77
N GLY A 3 18.12 72.08 -4.94
CA GLY A 3 18.64 70.79 -5.35
C GLY A 3 17.70 69.66 -4.97
N ALA A 4 16.86 69.28 -5.93
CA ALA A 4 16.12 68.03 -6.11
C ALA A 4 15.97 67.09 -4.89
N GLU A 5 14.75 67.05 -4.32
CA GLU A 5 14.27 65.90 -3.56
C GLU A 5 14.24 64.65 -4.47
N GLU A 6 15.04 63.64 -4.13
CA GLU A 6 14.97 62.31 -4.73
C GLU A 6 13.57 61.71 -4.50
N LYS A 7 12.73 61.78 -5.53
CA LYS A 7 11.45 61.08 -5.58
C LYS A 7 11.71 59.57 -5.49
N LYS A 8 11.64 59.02 -4.28
CA LYS A 8 11.57 57.56 -4.05
C LYS A 8 10.46 57.00 -4.95
N LYS A 9 10.84 56.20 -5.95
CA LYS A 9 9.90 55.49 -6.83
C LYS A 9 8.96 54.66 -5.95
N LYS A 10 7.72 55.14 -5.77
CA LYS A 10 6.64 54.36 -5.13
C LYS A 10 6.34 53.18 -6.06
N VAL A 11 6.86 52.01 -5.70
CA VAL A 11 6.46 50.75 -6.33
C VAL A 11 4.94 50.67 -6.22
N PRO A 12 4.20 50.41 -7.32
CA PRO A 12 2.75 50.36 -7.26
C PRO A 12 2.31 49.30 -6.25
N ALA A 13 1.40 49.69 -5.35
CA ALA A 13 0.84 48.78 -4.37
C ALA A 13 0.21 47.60 -5.11
N MET A 14 0.56 46.37 -4.68
CA MET A 14 0.12 45.18 -5.39
C MET A 14 -1.42 45.12 -5.42
N PRO A 15 -2.05 44.88 -6.59
CA PRO A 15 -3.50 44.78 -6.69
C PRO A 15 -4.06 43.73 -5.72
N ASP A 16 -5.17 44.05 -5.06
CA ASP A 16 -5.74 43.20 -4.01
C ASP A 16 -6.18 41.83 -4.53
N THR A 17 -6.65 41.76 -5.79
CA THR A 17 -6.97 40.51 -6.51
C THR A 17 -5.76 39.58 -6.64
N LEU A 18 -4.54 40.12 -6.80
CA LEU A 18 -3.32 39.32 -6.87
C LEU A 18 -2.88 38.83 -5.48
N LYS A 19 -3.13 39.61 -4.42
CA LYS A 19 -2.87 39.17 -3.03
C LYS A 19 -3.80 38.02 -2.65
N GLU A 20 -5.08 38.09 -2.99
CA GLU A 20 -6.04 37.00 -2.77
C GLU A 20 -5.67 35.74 -3.55
N LYS A 21 -5.32 35.86 -4.83
CA LYS A 21 -4.82 34.72 -5.63
C LYS A 21 -3.62 34.05 -4.96
N ARG A 22 -2.64 34.82 -4.47
CA ARG A 22 -1.47 34.30 -3.76
C ARG A 22 -1.86 33.54 -2.48
N LYS A 23 -2.79 34.06 -1.68
CA LYS A 23 -3.32 33.39 -0.49
C LYS A 23 -4.01 32.06 -0.87
N ASN A 24 -4.89 32.08 -1.87
CA ASN A 24 -5.60 30.89 -2.33
C ASN A 24 -4.64 29.80 -2.83
N PHE A 25 -3.61 30.18 -3.61
CA PHE A 25 -2.58 29.22 -4.06
C PHE A 25 -1.77 28.65 -2.90
N ALA A 26 -1.43 29.46 -1.89
CA ALA A 26 -0.74 28.99 -0.70
C ALA A 26 -1.59 27.98 0.09
N GLU A 27 -2.88 28.27 0.29
CA GLU A 27 -3.82 27.36 0.95
C GLU A 27 -4.00 26.05 0.18
N LEU A 28 -4.13 26.11 -1.15
CA LEU A 28 -4.23 24.91 -1.99
C LEU A 28 -2.98 24.04 -1.89
N LYS A 29 -1.79 24.65 -1.90
CA LYS A 29 -0.51 23.93 -1.70
C LYS A 29 -0.47 23.26 -0.33
N ILE A 30 -0.86 23.96 0.74
CA ILE A 30 -0.91 23.41 2.10
C ILE A 30 -1.88 22.23 2.16
N LYS A 31 -3.10 22.37 1.61
CA LYS A 31 -4.09 21.29 1.55
C LYS A 31 -3.55 20.07 0.79
N HIS A 32 -2.89 20.29 -0.34
CA HIS A 32 -2.29 19.21 -1.13
C HIS A 32 -1.19 18.47 -0.36
N LEU A 33 -0.28 19.21 0.29
CA LEU A 33 0.79 18.62 1.10
C LEU A 33 0.24 17.80 2.27
N ARG A 34 -0.79 18.30 2.97
CA ARG A 34 -1.48 17.56 4.04
C ARG A 34 -2.09 16.25 3.53
N LYS A 35 -2.80 16.29 2.40
CA LYS A 35 -3.37 15.08 1.77
C LYS A 35 -2.28 14.08 1.38
N LYS A 36 -1.19 14.53 0.76
CA LYS A 36 -0.04 13.69 0.36
C LYS A 36 0.61 13.03 1.58
N PHE A 37 0.78 13.78 2.67
CA PHE A 37 1.34 13.25 3.92
C PHE A 37 0.43 12.19 4.54
N ALA A 38 -0.87 12.45 4.65
CA ALA A 38 -1.85 11.49 5.17
C ALA A 38 -1.85 10.19 4.35
N GLN A 39 -1.87 10.29 3.01
CA GLN A 39 -1.77 9.12 2.14
C GLN A 39 -0.46 8.35 2.30
N LYS A 40 0.67 9.05 2.49
CA LYS A 40 1.98 8.41 2.74
C LYS A 40 1.96 7.62 4.05
N MET A 41 1.38 8.17 5.12
CA MET A 41 1.25 7.46 6.39
C MET A 41 0.36 6.22 6.28
N LEU A 42 -0.79 6.36 5.60
CA LEU A 42 -1.70 5.24 5.35
C LEU A 42 -1.01 4.11 4.56
N ARG A 43 -0.24 4.45 3.52
CA ARG A 43 0.51 3.47 2.73
C ARG A 43 1.57 2.74 3.56
N LYS A 44 2.28 3.46 4.44
CA LYS A 44 3.26 2.86 5.36
C LYS A 44 2.60 1.88 6.32
N ALA A 45 1.49 2.27 6.94
CA ALA A 45 0.73 1.40 7.84
C ALA A 45 0.22 0.14 7.12
N ARG A 46 -0.36 0.29 5.92
CA ARG A 46 -0.81 -0.84 5.10
C ARG A 46 0.33 -1.78 4.72
N ARG A 47 1.49 -1.24 4.35
CA ARG A 47 2.67 -2.06 4.01
C ARG A 47 3.13 -2.90 5.21
N LYS A 48 3.18 -2.30 6.41
CA LYS A 48 3.50 -3.04 7.64
C LYS A 48 2.49 -4.15 7.92
N LEU A 49 1.20 -3.87 7.75
CA LEU A 49 0.14 -4.87 7.92
C LEU A 49 0.28 -6.05 6.94
N ILE A 50 0.49 -5.76 5.65
CA ILE A 50 0.65 -6.80 4.61
C ILE A 50 1.88 -7.66 4.92
N TYR A 51 2.98 -7.04 5.35
CA TYR A 51 4.20 -7.75 5.72
C TYR A 51 3.98 -8.73 6.87
N GLU A 52 3.34 -8.29 7.96
CA GLU A 52 3.05 -9.18 9.10
C GLU A 52 2.07 -10.30 8.72
N LYS A 53 1.06 -10.00 7.89
CA LYS A 53 0.14 -11.01 7.35
C LYS A 53 0.87 -12.07 6.52
N ALA A 54 1.77 -11.66 5.63
CA ALA A 54 2.56 -12.56 4.80
C ALA A 54 3.48 -13.44 5.67
N LYS A 55 4.12 -12.87 6.68
CA LYS A 55 4.96 -13.59 7.65
C LYS A 55 4.15 -14.66 8.41
N HIS A 56 2.96 -14.31 8.89
CA HIS A 56 2.09 -15.26 9.60
C HIS A 56 1.60 -16.37 8.66
N CYS A 57 1.18 -16.02 7.46
CA CYS A 57 0.75 -16.95 6.42
C CYS A 57 1.84 -17.98 6.08
N HIS A 58 3.07 -17.52 5.85
CA HIS A 58 4.21 -18.39 5.59
C HIS A 58 4.50 -19.35 6.76
N LYS A 59 4.43 -18.85 8.00
CA LYS A 59 4.61 -19.67 9.21
C LYS A 59 3.52 -20.75 9.29
N GLY A 60 2.26 -20.41 9.03
CA GLY A 60 1.13 -21.32 9.05
C GLY A 60 1.29 -22.49 8.07
N TYR A 61 1.59 -22.19 6.80
CA TYR A 61 1.82 -23.23 5.79
C TYR A 61 2.98 -24.16 6.14
N ARG A 62 4.10 -23.61 6.63
CA ARG A 62 5.26 -24.42 7.05
C ARG A 62 4.93 -25.34 8.22
N GLN A 63 4.13 -24.86 9.19
CA GLN A 63 3.68 -25.67 10.32
C GLN A 63 2.74 -26.79 9.87
N MET A 64 1.75 -26.47 9.02
CA MET A 64 0.82 -27.45 8.46
C MET A 64 1.54 -28.60 7.76
N TYR A 65 2.49 -28.27 6.86
CA TYR A 65 3.29 -29.28 6.15
C TYR A 65 4.09 -30.17 7.12
N ARG A 66 4.74 -29.57 8.13
CA ARG A 66 5.50 -30.32 9.13
C ARG A 66 4.63 -31.22 9.99
N ILE A 67 3.42 -30.79 10.34
CA ILE A 67 2.46 -31.58 11.12
C ILE A 67 2.03 -32.82 10.33
N GLN A 68 1.69 -32.67 9.04
CA GLN A 68 1.31 -33.80 8.19
C GLN A 68 2.42 -34.85 8.11
N ILE A 69 3.67 -34.42 7.89
CA ILE A 69 4.83 -35.33 7.89
C ILE A 69 4.99 -36.01 9.25
N ARG A 70 4.86 -35.26 10.35
CA ARG A 70 4.98 -35.81 11.70
C ARG A 70 3.92 -36.88 11.96
N MET A 71 2.66 -36.61 11.64
CA MET A 71 1.56 -37.56 11.80
C MET A 71 1.80 -38.85 11.01
N ALA A 72 2.21 -38.73 9.75
CA ALA A 72 2.56 -39.89 8.93
C ALA A 72 3.71 -40.71 9.55
N ARG A 73 4.74 -40.06 10.09
CA ARG A 73 5.86 -40.75 10.77
C ARG A 73 5.44 -41.42 12.06
N MET A 74 4.60 -40.78 12.88
CA MET A 74 4.10 -41.36 14.13
C MET A 74 3.24 -42.59 13.86
N ALA A 75 2.36 -42.53 12.86
CA ALA A 75 1.53 -43.67 12.47
C ALA A 75 2.42 -44.84 12.02
N ARG A 76 3.38 -44.62 11.12
CA ARG A 76 4.35 -45.65 10.69
C ARG A 76 5.12 -46.25 11.85
N LYS A 77 5.58 -45.43 12.81
CA LYS A 77 6.30 -45.90 14.01
C LYS A 77 5.42 -46.80 14.88
N ALA A 78 4.13 -46.49 14.98
CA ALA A 78 3.16 -47.28 15.74
C ALA A 78 2.60 -48.49 14.97
N GLY A 79 3.01 -48.72 13.71
CA GLY A 79 2.43 -49.75 12.85
C GLY A 79 1.03 -49.42 12.30
N ASN A 80 0.57 -48.19 12.50
CA ASN A 80 -0.76 -47.71 12.07
C ASN A 80 -0.67 -46.91 10.75
N PHE A 81 -1.83 -46.66 10.14
CA PHE A 81 -1.95 -45.85 8.93
C PHE A 81 -2.50 -44.45 9.22
N ASN A 82 -1.96 -43.43 8.54
CA ASN A 82 -2.47 -42.06 8.59
C ASN A 82 -3.08 -41.70 7.23
N VAL A 83 -4.39 -41.46 7.19
CA VAL A 83 -5.09 -41.03 5.98
C VAL A 83 -5.09 -39.50 5.94
N PRO A 84 -4.46 -38.86 4.93
CA PRO A 84 -4.46 -37.40 4.82
C PRO A 84 -5.86 -36.87 4.50
N VAL A 85 -6.10 -35.60 4.86
CA VAL A 85 -7.37 -34.92 4.53
C VAL A 85 -7.49 -34.76 3.01
N GLU A 86 -8.68 -34.99 2.49
CA GLU A 86 -8.98 -34.80 1.07
C GLU A 86 -8.75 -33.33 0.64
N PRO A 87 -8.08 -33.08 -0.50
CA PRO A 87 -7.82 -31.74 -0.98
C PRO A 87 -9.12 -31.02 -1.36
N LYS A 88 -9.30 -29.79 -0.87
CA LYS A 88 -10.53 -28.99 -1.08
C LYS A 88 -10.53 -28.09 -2.31
N LEU A 89 -9.36 -27.87 -2.92
CA LEU A 89 -9.18 -26.91 -4.02
C LEU A 89 -8.55 -27.63 -5.20
N ALA A 90 -9.16 -27.47 -6.38
CA ALA A 90 -8.62 -27.92 -7.65
C ALA A 90 -8.37 -26.71 -8.57
N PHE A 91 -7.27 -26.74 -9.31
CA PHE A 91 -6.98 -25.78 -10.38
C PHE A 91 -7.18 -26.47 -11.73
N VAL A 92 -8.15 -26.02 -12.52
CA VAL A 92 -8.50 -26.62 -13.82
C VAL A 92 -8.09 -25.68 -14.93
N THR A 93 -7.33 -26.19 -15.90
CA THR A 93 -6.95 -25.45 -17.11
C THR A 93 -7.60 -26.12 -18.31
N ARG A 94 -8.18 -25.32 -19.20
CA ARG A 94 -8.79 -25.80 -20.44
C ARG A 94 -7.69 -26.29 -21.40
N ILE A 95 -7.83 -27.52 -21.89
CA ILE A 95 -6.89 -28.15 -22.82
C ILE A 95 -7.39 -28.20 -24.27
N LEU A 96 -8.71 -28.14 -24.48
CA LEU A 96 -9.34 -28.15 -25.80
C LEU A 96 -10.01 -26.81 -26.11
N GLY A 97 -10.04 -26.45 -27.40
CA GLY A 97 -10.67 -25.23 -27.91
C GLY A 97 -12.20 -25.26 -27.82
N ILE A 98 -12.86 -24.31 -28.47
CA ILE A 98 -14.34 -24.25 -28.52
C ILE A 98 -14.94 -24.88 -29.78
N ASN A 99 -14.11 -25.21 -30.78
CA ASN A 99 -14.61 -25.74 -32.05
C ASN A 99 -14.71 -27.27 -31.96
N GLY A 100 -15.92 -27.80 -32.16
CA GLY A 100 -16.18 -29.25 -32.09
C GLY A 100 -16.17 -29.83 -30.68
N VAL A 101 -16.39 -28.98 -29.66
CA VAL A 101 -16.76 -29.37 -28.29
C VAL A 101 -18.27 -29.38 -28.14
#